data_AF-A0A9D7FJL0-F1
#
_entry.id   AF-A0A9D7FJL0-F1
#
_cell.length_a   1.000
_cell.length_b   1.000
_cell.length_c   1.000
_cell.angle_alpha   90.00
_cell.angle_beta   90.00
_cell.angle_gamma   90.00
#
_symmetry.space_group_name_H-M   'P 1'
#
loop_
_entity.id
_entity.type
_entity.pdbx_description
1 polymer ?
#
loop_
_entity_poly.entity_id
_entity_poly.type
_entity_poly.pdbx_seq_one_letter_code
_entity_poly.pdbx_strand_id
1 'polypeptide(L)'
;MLRLSFVLILLFSSLCNAQDTLVLITGKVIPVKSVDLGEYSITYRTLDGLKVKDIDPGRVFSIKYANGAERVIFRTDSLDPIDFTEDEMRRFIKGEQDAREFYRNNTPKYTGFLVGAASSYLAIYGLPFPVIYATVIGAYSPNLKKKMSFEVGGNALDKAGLKAGPVLNSSVGTVPNPVFDKDSELTIANRKFIFTENTNLDSAVSMINADFKKHRVHAVNQNNQLRLFKSSDDRNLDDEIYREGFEKRSRDYKIRSALIGGFIGYILGGVTLIVINNN
;
A
#
# COMPACT_ATOMS: atom_id res chain seq x y z
N MET A 1 22.07 -25.24 -35.42
CA MET A 1 21.82 -23.84 -34.98
C MET A 1 21.07 -23.75 -33.64
N LEU A 2 20.10 -24.61 -33.33
CA LEU A 2 19.34 -24.56 -32.07
C LEU A 2 20.19 -24.67 -30.78
N ARG A 3 21.26 -25.48 -30.79
CA ARG A 3 22.15 -25.68 -29.62
C ARG A 3 23.01 -24.46 -29.26
N LEU A 4 23.38 -23.63 -30.24
CA LEU A 4 24.18 -22.42 -30.00
C LEU A 4 23.31 -21.30 -29.40
N SER A 5 22.05 -21.23 -29.82
CA SER A 5 21.09 -20.23 -29.32
C SER A 5 20.72 -20.45 -27.84
N PHE A 6 20.69 -21.71 -27.38
CA PHE A 6 20.38 -22.03 -25.98
C PHE A 6 21.51 -21.63 -25.02
N VAL A 7 22.78 -21.76 -25.46
CA VAL A 7 23.95 -21.33 -24.68
C VAL A 7 24.02 -19.79 -24.58
N LEU A 8 23.65 -19.07 -25.64
CA LEU A 8 23.62 -17.61 -25.63
C LEU A 8 22.54 -17.04 -24.67
N ILE A 9 21.38 -17.71 -24.56
CA ILE A 9 20.31 -17.32 -23.63
C ILE A 9 20.70 -17.56 -22.17
N LEU A 10 21.47 -18.62 -21.89
CA LEU A 10 22.02 -18.90 -20.54
C LEU A 10 23.12 -17.92 -20.11
N LEU A 11 23.83 -17.29 -21.05
CA LEU A 11 24.84 -16.27 -20.74
C LEU A 11 24.23 -14.88 -20.50
N PHE A 12 23.04 -14.60 -21.06
CA PHE A 12 22.33 -13.34 -20.86
C PHE A 12 21.56 -13.27 -19.53
N SER A 13 21.21 -14.39 -18.91
CA SER A 13 20.51 -14.40 -17.62
C SER A 13 21.38 -13.93 -16.44
N SER A 14 22.70 -13.96 -16.58
CA SER A 14 23.65 -13.47 -15.56
C SER A 14 23.84 -11.95 -15.53
N LEU A 15 23.25 -11.19 -16.45
CA LEU A 15 23.31 -9.71 -16.46
C LEU A 15 22.17 -9.06 -15.68
N CYS A 16 21.58 -9.78 -14.72
CA CYS A 16 20.63 -9.19 -13.79
C CYS A 16 21.38 -8.17 -12.91
N ASN A 17 21.22 -6.88 -13.22
CA ASN A 17 21.65 -5.78 -12.37
C ASN A 17 20.82 -5.81 -11.08
N ALA A 18 21.25 -6.63 -10.13
CA ALA A 18 20.77 -6.52 -8.79
C ALA A 18 21.44 -5.28 -8.17
N GLN A 19 20.62 -4.31 -7.78
CA GLN A 19 21.07 -3.07 -7.14
C GLN A 19 20.92 -3.24 -5.64
N ASP A 20 21.87 -2.68 -4.89
CA ASP A 20 21.74 -2.58 -3.45
C ASP A 20 20.56 -1.66 -3.11
N THR A 21 19.91 -1.92 -1.98
CA THR A 21 18.72 -1.21 -1.57
C THR A 21 18.74 -0.93 -0.07
N LEU A 22 18.56 0.33 0.30
CA LEU A 22 18.40 0.75 1.69
C LEU A 22 16.92 0.79 2.06
N VAL A 23 16.56 0.05 3.10
CA VAL A 23 15.22 0.12 3.71
C VAL A 23 15.32 0.99 4.96
N LEU A 24 14.57 2.08 4.97
CA LEU A 24 14.48 2.99 6.10
C LEU A 24 13.40 2.53 7.09
N ILE A 25 13.54 2.94 8.35
CA ILE A 25 12.52 2.73 9.40
C ILE A 25 11.17 3.39 9.01
N THR A 26 11.22 4.41 8.16
CA THR A 26 10.01 5.07 7.59
C THR A 26 9.33 4.28 6.44
N GLY A 27 9.72 3.03 6.24
CA GLY A 27 9.29 2.22 5.10
C GLY A 27 9.76 2.73 3.74
N LYS A 28 10.61 3.75 3.67
CA LYS A 28 11.13 4.26 2.39
C LYS A 28 12.28 3.37 1.92
N VAL A 29 12.15 2.91 0.68
CA VAL A 29 13.11 2.04 0.00
C VAL A 29 13.91 2.92 -0.98
N ILE A 30 15.22 2.96 -0.82
CA ILE A 30 16.13 3.77 -1.64
C ILE A 30 17.06 2.81 -2.40
N PRO A 31 16.92 2.69 -3.73
CA PRO A 31 17.88 1.93 -4.53
C PRO A 31 19.20 2.71 -4.60
N VAL A 32 20.31 2.02 -4.41
CA VAL A 32 21.66 2.58 -4.28
C VAL A 32 22.67 1.75 -5.07
N LYS A 33 23.77 2.39 -5.46
CA LYS A 33 24.83 1.73 -6.23
C LYS A 33 25.80 0.97 -5.34
N SER A 34 26.12 1.55 -4.18
CA SER A 34 26.97 0.96 -3.16
C SER A 34 26.64 1.56 -1.80
N VAL A 35 26.91 0.80 -0.74
CA VAL A 35 26.76 1.22 0.65
C VAL A 35 28.05 0.93 1.40
N ASP A 36 28.61 1.96 2.00
CA ASP A 36 29.78 1.90 2.88
C ASP A 36 29.32 2.10 4.32
N LEU A 37 29.64 1.13 5.17
CA LEU A 37 29.28 1.14 6.59
C LEU A 37 30.43 1.77 7.38
N GLY A 38 30.22 2.99 7.87
CA GLY A 38 31.08 3.61 8.87
C GLY A 38 30.62 3.28 10.30
N GLU A 39 31.43 3.66 11.30
CA GLU A 39 31.10 3.45 12.72
C GLU A 39 29.92 4.32 13.18
N TYR A 40 29.81 5.54 12.64
CA TYR A 40 28.82 6.54 13.07
C TYR A 40 27.88 6.99 11.95
N SER A 41 28.15 6.62 10.70
CA SER A 41 27.35 6.99 9.55
C SER A 41 27.34 5.88 8.52
N ILE A 42 26.25 5.80 7.77
CA ILE A 42 26.15 4.95 6.59
C ILE A 42 26.24 5.86 5.38
N THR A 43 27.29 5.69 4.60
CA THR A 43 27.51 6.46 3.39
C THR A 43 27.00 5.64 2.21
N TYR A 44 26.16 6.23 1.37
CA TYR A 44 25.64 5.54 0.20
C TYR A 44 25.77 6.39 -1.05
N ARG A 45 25.97 5.70 -2.18
CA ARG A 45 26.05 6.32 -3.49
C ARG A 45 24.72 6.19 -4.22
N THR A 46 24.20 7.30 -4.74
CA THR A 46 22.99 7.29 -5.56
C THR A 46 23.17 6.43 -6.82
N LEU A 47 22.08 6.00 -7.44
CA LEU A 47 22.12 5.20 -8.68
C LEU A 47 22.99 5.83 -9.78
N ASP A 48 22.92 7.15 -9.91
CA ASP A 48 23.70 7.90 -10.90
C ASP A 48 25.21 7.87 -10.63
N GLY A 49 25.64 7.43 -9.45
CA GLY A 49 27.05 7.38 -9.06
C GLY A 49 27.66 8.75 -8.67
N LEU A 50 26.97 9.85 -9.00
CA LEU A 50 27.50 11.21 -8.91
C LEU A 50 27.39 11.83 -7.50
N LYS A 51 26.46 11.34 -6.66
CA LYS A 51 26.19 11.91 -5.34
C LYS A 51 26.42 10.87 -4.26
N VAL A 52 27.27 11.24 -3.30
CA VAL A 52 27.47 10.51 -2.06
C VAL A 52 26.64 11.20 -0.98
N LYS A 53 25.92 10.42 -0.19
CA LYS A 53 25.08 10.92 0.90
C LYS A 53 25.31 10.10 2.14
N ASP A 54 25.30 10.78 3.27
CA ASP A 54 25.39 10.15 4.58
C ASP A 54 24.00 10.06 5.21
N ILE A 55 23.76 8.94 5.89
CA ILE A 55 22.57 8.72 6.70
C ILE A 55 22.95 8.13 8.05
N ASP A 56 22.22 8.58 9.06
CA ASP A 56 22.34 8.06 10.41
C ASP A 56 21.89 6.58 10.47
N PRO A 57 22.65 5.68 11.11
CA PRO A 57 22.30 4.26 11.24
C PRO A 57 20.93 4.04 11.90
N GLY A 58 20.56 4.88 12.87
CA GLY A 58 19.27 4.83 13.57
C GLY A 58 18.07 5.19 12.70
N ARG A 59 18.27 5.54 11.42
CA ARG A 59 17.19 5.73 10.44
C ARG A 59 17.07 4.59 9.44
N VAL A 60 18.06 3.70 9.40
CA VAL A 60 18.16 2.58 8.46
C VAL A 60 17.71 1.31 9.17
N PHE A 61 16.73 0.63 8.60
CA PHE A 61 16.29 -0.66 9.10
C PHE A 61 17.21 -1.78 8.60
N SER A 62 17.32 -1.92 7.28
CA SER A 62 18.14 -2.96 6.65
C SER A 62 18.78 -2.51 5.34
N ILE A 63 19.89 -3.15 5.00
CA ILE A 63 20.50 -3.11 3.67
C ILE A 63 20.18 -4.43 2.98
N LYS A 64 19.58 -4.38 1.80
CA LYS A 64 19.42 -5.51 0.91
C LYS A 64 20.47 -5.40 -0.19
N TYR A 65 21.41 -6.33 -0.20
CA TYR A 65 22.46 -6.37 -1.20
C TYR A 65 21.96 -7.01 -2.49
N ALA A 66 22.62 -6.68 -3.59
CA ALA A 66 22.41 -7.24 -4.92
C ALA A 66 22.40 -8.79 -4.94
N ASN A 67 23.20 -9.43 -4.08
CA ASN A 67 23.27 -10.89 -3.98
C ASN A 67 22.06 -11.53 -3.26
N GLY A 68 21.09 -10.73 -2.81
CA GLY A 68 19.92 -11.18 -2.06
C GLY A 68 20.14 -11.29 -0.55
N ALA A 69 21.35 -11.04 -0.05
CA ALA A 69 21.61 -10.98 1.38
C ALA A 69 20.97 -9.73 1.99
N GLU A 70 20.32 -9.88 3.14
CA GLU A 70 19.80 -8.77 3.93
C GLU A 70 20.63 -8.64 5.21
N ARG A 71 21.15 -7.44 5.46
CA ARG A 71 21.81 -7.08 6.72
C ARG A 71 20.94 -6.09 7.47
N VAL A 72 20.43 -6.51 8.62
CA VAL A 72 19.67 -5.63 9.51
C VAL A 72 20.63 -4.80 10.36
N ILE A 73 20.38 -3.49 10.36
CA ILE A 73 21.19 -2.49 11.08
C ILE A 73 20.44 -2.00 12.31
N PHE A 74 19.11 -2.05 12.25
CA PHE A 74 18.24 -1.67 13.34
C PHE A 74 18.69 -2.33 14.65
N ARG A 75 18.84 -1.49 15.68
CA ARG A 75 19.10 -1.93 17.05
C ARG A 75 18.02 -1.32 17.93
N THR A 76 17.47 -2.14 18.80
CA THR A 76 16.58 -1.73 19.88
C THR A 76 17.33 -0.82 20.84
N ASP A 77 16.70 0.27 21.24
CA ASP A 77 17.22 1.13 22.29
C ASP A 77 16.41 0.85 23.55
N SER A 78 17.05 0.24 24.54
CA SER A 78 16.41 -0.11 25.82
C SER A 78 15.90 1.10 26.61
N LEU A 79 16.28 2.33 26.23
CA LEU A 79 15.80 3.57 26.83
C LEU A 79 14.54 4.12 26.14
N ASP A 80 14.18 3.59 24.97
CA ASP A 80 12.96 3.99 24.26
C ASP A 80 11.75 3.21 24.83
N PRO A 81 10.72 3.88 25.36
CA PRO A 81 9.53 3.21 25.89
C PRO A 81 8.73 2.41 24.85
N ILE A 82 9.03 2.57 23.55
CA ILE A 82 8.46 1.78 22.45
C ILE A 82 9.57 0.95 21.83
N ASP A 83 9.95 -0.14 22.50
CA ASP A 83 11.02 -1.01 22.03
C ASP A 83 10.44 -2.11 21.12
N PHE A 84 10.42 -1.84 19.81
CA PHE A 84 10.02 -2.85 18.82
C PHE A 84 11.16 -3.84 18.61
N THR A 85 10.88 -5.14 18.74
CA THR A 85 11.81 -6.17 18.26
C THR A 85 12.03 -6.05 16.74
N GLU A 86 13.11 -6.64 16.21
CA GLU A 86 13.42 -6.60 14.77
C GLU A 86 12.23 -7.04 13.91
N ASP A 87 11.57 -8.13 14.30
CA ASP A 87 10.44 -8.69 13.56
C ASP A 87 9.20 -7.79 13.64
N GLU A 88 8.96 -7.18 14.79
CA GLU A 88 7.88 -6.21 14.97
C GLU A 88 8.12 -4.95 14.13
N MET A 89 9.33 -4.41 14.15
CA MET A 89 9.72 -3.28 13.32
C MET A 89 9.57 -3.61 11.83
N ARG A 90 9.92 -4.82 11.41
CA ARG A 90 9.71 -5.29 10.03
C ARG A 90 8.23 -5.24 9.64
N ARG A 91 7.33 -5.68 10.52
CA ARG A 91 5.87 -5.64 10.30
C ARG A 91 5.33 -4.22 10.31
N PHE A 92 5.80 -3.37 11.21
CA PHE A 92 5.48 -1.94 11.25
C PHE A 92 5.86 -1.23 9.94
N ILE A 93 7.10 -1.42 9.49
CA ILE A 93 7.63 -0.87 8.23
C ILE A 93 6.80 -1.35 7.04
N LYS A 94 6.42 -2.63 7.05
CA LYS A 94 5.55 -3.21 6.01
C LYS A 94 4.17 -2.54 6.00
N GLY A 95 3.59 -2.26 7.17
CA GLY A 95 2.38 -1.44 7.31
C GLY A 95 2.53 -0.04 6.72
N GLU A 96 3.63 0.67 7.01
CA GLU A 96 3.91 1.99 6.43
C GLU A 96 4.10 1.94 4.90
N GLN A 97 4.73 0.89 4.38
CA GLN A 97 4.90 0.66 2.93
C GLN A 97 3.56 0.42 2.24
N ASP A 98 2.74 -0.48 2.79
CA ASP A 98 1.45 -0.83 2.23
C ASP A 98 0.47 0.36 2.32
N ALA A 99 0.54 1.18 3.38
CA ALA A 99 -0.18 2.45 3.42
C ALA A 99 0.25 3.40 2.30
N ARG A 100 1.55 3.57 2.06
CA ARG A 100 2.04 4.42 0.95
C ARG A 100 1.54 3.93 -0.41
N GLU A 101 1.43 2.64 -0.58
CA GLU A 101 1.07 2.01 -1.84
C GLU A 101 -0.44 2.03 -2.10
N PHE A 102 -1.23 1.64 -1.10
CA PHE A 102 -2.65 1.35 -1.25
C PHE A 102 -3.57 2.45 -0.71
N TYR A 103 -3.08 3.31 0.20
CA TYR A 103 -3.91 4.38 0.76
C TYR A 103 -4.06 5.53 -0.24
N ARG A 104 -5.19 5.56 -0.95
CA ARG A 104 -5.60 6.69 -1.80
C ARG A 104 -6.90 7.25 -1.29
N ASN A 105 -6.84 8.39 -0.60
CA ASN A 105 -8.04 9.08 -0.11
C ASN A 105 -7.96 10.57 -0.42
N ASN A 106 -8.72 11.01 -1.42
CA ASN A 106 -8.78 12.42 -1.82
C ASN A 106 -9.83 13.22 -1.03
N THR A 107 -10.71 12.57 -0.25
CA THR A 107 -11.75 13.27 0.53
C THR A 107 -11.19 14.38 1.42
N PRO A 108 -10.13 14.15 2.23
CA PRO A 108 -9.54 15.21 3.07
C PRO A 108 -9.04 16.42 2.27
N LYS A 109 -8.59 16.20 1.03
CA LYS A 109 -8.13 17.29 0.14
C LYS A 109 -9.29 18.19 -0.27
N TYR A 110 -10.42 17.60 -0.69
CA TYR A 110 -11.60 18.37 -1.12
C TYR A 110 -12.25 19.09 0.05
N THR A 111 -12.40 18.41 1.19
CA THR A 111 -13.01 19.01 2.36
C THR A 111 -12.09 20.07 2.98
N GLY A 112 -10.77 19.85 2.96
CA GLY A 112 -9.78 20.86 3.31
C GLY A 112 -9.88 22.08 2.41
N PHE A 113 -9.99 21.89 1.10
CA PHE A 113 -10.21 22.98 0.14
C PHE A 113 -11.44 23.83 0.46
N LEU A 114 -12.58 23.20 0.77
CA LEU A 114 -13.79 23.93 1.14
C LEU A 114 -13.60 24.75 2.42
N VAL A 115 -12.98 24.17 3.44
CA VAL A 115 -12.67 24.88 4.70
C VAL A 115 -11.71 26.05 4.43
N GLY A 116 -10.69 25.83 3.61
CA GLY A 116 -9.77 26.87 3.16
C GLY A 116 -10.48 28.03 2.48
N ALA A 117 -11.30 27.74 1.46
CA ALA A 117 -12.05 28.73 0.71
C ALA A 117 -13.06 29.49 1.59
N ALA A 118 -13.70 28.83 2.57
CA ALA A 118 -14.55 29.52 3.52
C ALA A 118 -13.75 30.43 4.47
N SER A 119 -12.58 29.95 4.93
CA SER A 119 -11.74 30.70 5.86
C SER A 119 -11.16 31.98 5.26
N SER A 120 -10.99 32.08 3.94
CA SER A 120 -10.48 33.29 3.29
C SER A 120 -11.39 34.50 3.47
N TYR A 121 -12.68 34.30 3.78
CA TYR A 121 -13.61 35.38 4.14
C TYR A 121 -13.15 36.16 5.38
N LEU A 122 -12.40 35.51 6.28
CA LEU A 122 -11.85 36.12 7.49
C LEU A 122 -10.48 36.77 7.27
N ALA A 123 -10.04 36.90 6.01
CA ALA A 123 -8.71 37.39 5.64
C ALA A 123 -7.62 36.69 6.47
N ILE A 124 -6.66 37.44 7.05
CA ILE A 124 -5.52 36.88 7.79
C ILE A 124 -5.92 36.02 9.00
N TYR A 125 -7.09 36.28 9.60
CA TYR A 125 -7.62 35.49 10.72
C TYR A 125 -8.12 34.11 10.27
N GLY A 126 -8.30 33.90 8.96
CA GLY A 126 -8.65 32.61 8.37
C GLY A 126 -7.50 31.61 8.31
N LEU A 127 -6.23 32.06 8.35
CA LEU A 127 -5.05 31.23 8.10
C LEU A 127 -4.89 30.04 9.07
N PRO A 128 -5.23 30.14 10.36
CA PRO A 128 -5.16 28.99 11.27
C PRO A 128 -6.19 27.88 10.98
N PHE A 129 -7.31 28.17 10.30
CA PHE A 129 -8.41 27.22 10.11
C PHE A 129 -8.00 25.96 9.33
N PRO A 130 -7.27 26.04 8.19
CA PRO A 130 -6.72 24.87 7.52
C PRO A 130 -5.88 23.96 8.44
N VAL A 131 -5.10 24.55 9.35
CA VAL A 131 -4.25 23.81 10.29
C VAL A 131 -5.09 23.09 11.33
N ILE A 132 -6.01 23.80 11.97
CA ILE A 132 -6.95 23.22 12.96
C ILE A 132 -7.73 22.07 12.33
N TYR A 133 -8.25 22.28 11.12
CA TYR A 133 -9.01 21.28 10.39
C TYR A 133 -8.19 20.02 10.10
N ALA A 134 -6.94 20.18 9.64
CA ALA A 134 -6.06 19.05 9.37
C ALA A 134 -5.75 18.24 10.64
N THR A 135 -5.57 18.90 11.78
CA THR A 135 -5.39 18.24 13.08
C THR A 135 -6.61 17.41 13.46
N VAL A 136 -7.81 17.97 13.34
CA VAL A 136 -9.08 17.27 13.65
C VAL A 136 -9.25 16.03 12.76
N ILE A 137 -9.05 16.16 11.44
CA ILE A 137 -9.15 15.02 10.53
C ILE A 137 -8.05 13.98 10.78
N GLY A 138 -6.85 14.42 11.17
CA GLY A 138 -5.72 13.56 11.51
C GLY A 138 -5.96 12.68 12.74
N ALA A 139 -6.74 13.18 13.70
CA ALA A 139 -7.06 12.46 14.93
C ALA A 139 -7.92 11.20 14.69
N TYR A 140 -8.71 11.17 13.62
CA TYR A 140 -9.55 10.01 13.29
C TYR A 140 -8.77 8.93 12.54
N SER A 141 -8.70 7.71 13.10
CA SER A 141 -8.10 6.55 12.43
C SER A 141 -8.89 6.18 11.15
N PRO A 142 -8.20 5.81 10.06
CA PRO A 142 -8.86 5.31 8.86
C PRO A 142 -9.50 3.94 9.12
N ASN A 143 -10.71 3.70 8.61
CA ASN A 143 -11.28 2.35 8.62
C ASN A 143 -10.51 1.47 7.62
N LEU A 144 -9.64 0.61 8.15
CA LEU A 144 -8.68 -0.20 7.41
C LEU A 144 -9.33 -1.33 6.64
N LYS A 145 -10.25 -2.05 7.29
CA LYS A 145 -10.98 -3.17 6.69
C LYS A 145 -11.68 -2.75 5.41
N LYS A 146 -12.42 -1.64 5.45
CA LYS A 146 -13.12 -1.09 4.27
C LYS A 146 -12.19 -0.58 3.15
N LYS A 147 -10.95 -0.21 3.47
CA LYS A 147 -10.01 0.40 2.51
C LYS A 147 -9.05 -0.59 1.87
N MET A 148 -8.72 -1.67 2.58
CA MET A 148 -7.78 -2.69 2.10
C MET A 148 -8.48 -3.95 1.59
N SER A 149 -9.68 -4.25 2.09
CA SER A 149 -10.55 -5.25 1.47
C SER A 149 -11.51 -4.56 0.52
N PHE A 150 -11.61 -5.10 -0.69
CA PHE A 150 -12.76 -4.84 -1.55
C PHE A 150 -13.55 -6.12 -1.49
N GLU A 151 -14.56 -6.15 -0.61
CA GLU A 151 -15.62 -7.11 -0.82
C GLU A 151 -16.15 -6.85 -2.23
N VAL A 152 -15.99 -7.85 -3.11
CA VAL A 152 -16.70 -7.88 -4.37
C VAL A 152 -18.17 -7.90 -3.99
N GLY A 153 -18.79 -6.73 -3.97
CA GLY A 153 -20.10 -6.54 -3.38
C GLY A 153 -21.16 -7.40 -4.08
N GLY A 154 -21.91 -8.15 -3.28
CA GLY A 154 -22.88 -9.15 -3.70
C GLY A 154 -22.18 -10.45 -4.07
N ASN A 155 -22.69 -11.59 -3.58
CA ASN A 155 -22.22 -12.93 -3.90
C ASN A 155 -21.70 -12.95 -5.34
N ALA A 156 -20.37 -12.96 -5.51
CA ALA A 156 -19.76 -13.03 -6.83
C ALA A 156 -20.28 -14.28 -7.57
N LEU A 157 -20.69 -15.29 -6.80
CA LEU A 157 -21.50 -16.44 -7.20
C LEU A 157 -22.87 -16.02 -7.80
N ASP A 158 -23.72 -15.30 -7.06
CA ASP A 158 -25.04 -14.85 -7.56
C ASP A 158 -24.95 -13.91 -8.77
N LYS A 159 -23.93 -13.04 -8.82
CA LYS A 159 -23.70 -12.11 -9.96
C LYS A 159 -23.07 -12.78 -11.17
N ALA A 160 -22.35 -13.90 -10.99
CA ALA A 160 -21.84 -14.75 -12.07
C ALA A 160 -22.86 -15.82 -12.53
N GLY A 161 -24.09 -15.80 -12.00
CA GLY A 161 -25.13 -16.78 -12.32
C GLY A 161 -24.94 -18.15 -11.64
N LEU A 162 -23.95 -18.27 -10.75
CA LEU A 162 -23.65 -19.48 -10.01
C LEU A 162 -24.52 -19.52 -8.75
N LYS A 163 -25.59 -20.33 -8.80
CA LYS A 163 -26.26 -20.74 -7.56
C LYS A 163 -25.22 -21.46 -6.72
N ALA A 164 -24.96 -21.00 -5.51
CA ALA A 164 -24.33 -21.86 -4.52
C ALA A 164 -25.11 -23.18 -4.54
N GLY A 165 -24.46 -24.29 -4.89
CA GLY A 165 -25.07 -25.61 -4.74
C GLY A 165 -25.67 -25.71 -3.35
N PRO A 166 -26.81 -26.42 -3.18
CA PRO A 166 -27.64 -26.34 -1.99
C PRO A 166 -26.78 -26.37 -0.73
N VAL A 167 -26.72 -25.22 -0.04
CA VAL A 167 -26.03 -25.08 1.23
C VAL A 167 -26.81 -25.92 2.22
N LEU A 168 -26.34 -27.14 2.48
CA LEU A 168 -26.70 -27.84 3.70
C LEU A 168 -26.10 -27.01 4.84
N ASN A 169 -26.97 -26.32 5.55
CA ASN A 169 -26.76 -25.95 6.94
C ASN A 169 -26.36 -27.22 7.70
N SER A 170 -25.08 -27.54 7.78
CA SER A 170 -24.59 -28.48 8.76
C SER A 170 -23.33 -27.91 9.37
N SER A 171 -23.46 -27.54 10.63
CA SER A 171 -22.43 -27.13 11.58
C SER A 171 -21.34 -28.19 11.80
N VAL A 172 -21.32 -29.27 11.03
CA VAL A 172 -20.36 -30.38 11.05
C VAL A 172 -20.34 -30.99 9.63
N GLY A 173 -19.56 -30.43 8.72
CA GLY A 173 -19.43 -30.98 7.37
C GLY A 173 -18.49 -30.14 6.52
N THR A 174 -17.51 -30.80 5.90
CA THR A 174 -16.64 -30.21 4.87
C THR A 174 -17.48 -29.54 3.80
N VAL A 175 -17.54 -28.20 3.82
CA VAL A 175 -18.27 -27.42 2.82
C VAL A 175 -17.58 -27.64 1.46
N PRO A 176 -18.28 -28.19 0.46
CA PRO A 176 -17.67 -28.43 -0.85
C PRO A 176 -17.19 -27.11 -1.44
N ASN A 177 -15.95 -27.11 -1.93
CA ASN A 177 -15.30 -25.93 -2.50
C ASN A 177 -16.09 -25.49 -3.74
N PRO A 178 -16.56 -24.24 -3.84
CA PRO A 178 -17.42 -23.82 -4.94
C PRO A 178 -16.68 -23.92 -6.29
N VAL A 179 -17.44 -24.27 -7.33
CA VAL A 179 -16.94 -24.45 -8.69
C VAL A 179 -17.56 -23.40 -9.60
N PHE A 180 -16.73 -22.75 -10.39
CA PHE A 180 -17.13 -21.87 -11.48
C PHE A 180 -17.40 -22.71 -12.71
N ASP A 181 -18.63 -22.66 -13.23
CA ASP A 181 -19.00 -23.37 -14.44
C ASP A 181 -18.21 -22.86 -15.64
N LYS A 182 -17.97 -23.76 -16.58
CA LYS A 182 -17.44 -23.41 -17.90
C LYS A 182 -18.28 -22.30 -18.55
N ASP A 183 -17.59 -21.37 -19.18
CA ASP A 183 -18.12 -20.18 -19.85
C ASP A 183 -18.78 -19.15 -18.91
N SER A 184 -18.71 -19.35 -17.58
CA SER A 184 -19.14 -18.34 -16.63
C SER A 184 -18.23 -17.10 -16.65
N GLU A 185 -18.83 -15.94 -16.39
CA GLU A 185 -18.17 -14.65 -16.42
C GLU A 185 -18.08 -14.07 -15.01
N LEU A 186 -16.86 -13.68 -14.61
CA LEU A 186 -16.61 -12.96 -13.37
C LEU A 186 -15.98 -11.61 -13.69
N THR A 187 -16.67 -10.52 -13.34
CA THR A 187 -16.13 -9.17 -13.50
C THR A 187 -15.57 -8.63 -12.19
N ILE A 188 -14.27 -8.33 -12.17
CA ILE A 188 -13.56 -7.77 -11.01
C ILE A 188 -12.83 -6.50 -11.43
N ALA A 189 -13.08 -5.38 -10.75
CA ALA A 189 -12.38 -4.11 -10.98
C ALA A 189 -12.32 -3.70 -12.48
N ASN A 190 -13.43 -3.84 -13.19
CA ASN A 190 -13.59 -3.62 -14.64
C ASN A 190 -12.77 -4.56 -15.55
N ARG A 191 -12.32 -5.70 -15.03
CA ARG A 191 -11.75 -6.81 -15.80
C ARG A 191 -12.69 -7.99 -15.83
N LYS A 192 -12.79 -8.63 -16.99
CA LYS A 192 -13.64 -9.79 -17.26
C LYS A 192 -12.80 -11.05 -17.24
N PHE A 193 -13.18 -12.01 -16.40
CA PHE A 193 -12.60 -13.35 -16.33
C PHE A 193 -13.61 -14.33 -16.91
N ILE A 194 -13.20 -15.09 -17.93
CA ILE A 194 -14.02 -16.14 -18.56
C ILE A 194 -13.36 -17.48 -18.23
N PHE A 195 -14.09 -18.39 -17.61
CA PHE A 195 -13.58 -19.71 -17.25
C PHE A 195 -13.77 -20.67 -18.42
N THR A 196 -12.67 -21.18 -19.00
CA THR A 196 -12.72 -22.12 -20.15
C THR A 196 -13.14 -23.53 -19.77
N GLU A 197 -13.10 -23.86 -18.49
CA GLU A 197 -13.45 -25.15 -17.91
C GLU A 197 -14.02 -24.98 -16.50
N ASN A 198 -14.64 -26.04 -15.97
CA ASN A 198 -15.15 -26.04 -14.61
C ASN A 198 -13.99 -25.85 -13.63
N THR A 199 -13.89 -24.67 -13.03
CA THR A 199 -12.73 -24.22 -12.27
C THR A 199 -13.09 -24.16 -10.79
N ASN A 200 -12.34 -24.83 -9.90
CA ASN A 200 -12.58 -24.70 -8.46
C ASN A 200 -12.16 -23.30 -7.95
N LEU A 201 -12.66 -22.91 -6.77
CA LEU A 201 -12.35 -21.60 -6.19
C LEU A 201 -10.86 -21.34 -6.03
N ASP A 202 -10.07 -22.34 -5.67
CA ASP A 202 -8.62 -22.18 -5.50
C ASP A 202 -7.88 -21.93 -6.82
N SER A 203 -8.30 -22.60 -7.89
CA SER A 203 -7.76 -22.39 -9.25
C SER A 203 -8.20 -21.05 -9.80
N ALA A 204 -9.45 -20.64 -9.55
CA ALA A 204 -9.93 -19.30 -9.89
C ALA A 204 -9.14 -18.22 -9.14
N VAL A 205 -8.89 -18.41 -7.84
CA VAL A 205 -8.03 -17.52 -7.03
C VAL A 205 -6.63 -17.43 -7.63
N SER A 206 -6.01 -18.55 -8.01
CA SER A 206 -4.68 -18.57 -8.62
C SER A 206 -4.65 -17.83 -9.97
N MET A 207 -5.67 -18.05 -10.81
CA MET A 207 -5.81 -17.36 -12.11
C MET A 207 -6.00 -15.85 -11.95
N ILE A 208 -6.87 -15.44 -11.02
CA ILE A 208 -7.09 -14.04 -10.67
C ILE A 208 -5.78 -13.43 -10.15
N ASN A 209 -5.07 -14.09 -9.23
CA ASN A 209 -3.78 -13.63 -8.71
C ASN A 209 -2.71 -13.51 -9.80
N ALA A 210 -2.70 -14.41 -10.78
CA ALA A 210 -1.77 -14.33 -11.90
C ALA A 210 -2.02 -13.09 -12.78
N ASP A 211 -3.27 -12.77 -13.09
CA ASP A 211 -3.63 -11.59 -13.90
C ASP A 211 -3.48 -10.27 -13.11
N PHE A 212 -3.86 -10.28 -11.83
CA PHE A 212 -3.71 -9.14 -10.92
C PHE A 212 -2.29 -8.98 -10.36
N LYS A 213 -1.32 -9.84 -10.72
CA LYS A 213 0.09 -9.71 -10.31
C LYS A 213 0.67 -8.32 -10.60
N LYS A 214 0.21 -7.68 -11.68
CA LYS A 214 0.59 -6.30 -12.04
C LYS A 214 -0.20 -5.21 -11.29
N HIS A 215 -1.40 -5.54 -10.82
CA HIS A 215 -2.37 -4.60 -10.25
C HIS A 215 -2.45 -4.67 -8.72
N ARG A 216 -1.64 -5.54 -8.09
CA ARG A 216 -1.46 -5.65 -6.63
C ARG A 216 -2.80 -5.88 -5.91
N VAL A 217 -3.63 -6.72 -6.52
CA VAL A 217 -4.85 -7.24 -5.91
C VAL A 217 -4.64 -8.73 -5.70
N HIS A 218 -4.88 -9.19 -4.48
CA HIS A 218 -4.75 -10.58 -4.08
C HIS A 218 -6.14 -11.15 -3.83
N ALA A 219 -6.50 -12.18 -4.59
CA ALA A 219 -7.62 -13.04 -4.31
C ALA A 219 -7.23 -14.08 -3.25
N VAL A 220 -8.13 -14.33 -2.31
CA VAL A 220 -8.01 -15.39 -1.31
C VAL A 220 -9.35 -16.10 -1.17
N ASN A 221 -9.30 -17.42 -1.04
CA ASN A 221 -10.44 -18.23 -0.62
C ASN A 221 -10.54 -18.14 0.92
N GLN A 222 -11.57 -17.46 1.43
CA GLN A 222 -11.86 -17.42 2.86
C GLN A 222 -13.27 -17.94 3.10
N ASN A 223 -13.41 -19.04 3.85
CA ASN A 223 -14.70 -19.64 4.17
C ASN A 223 -15.55 -19.93 2.90
N ASN A 224 -14.92 -20.44 1.85
CA ASN A 224 -15.54 -20.68 0.53
C ASN A 224 -16.11 -19.41 -0.14
N GLN A 225 -15.61 -18.24 0.24
CA GLN A 225 -15.91 -16.96 -0.41
C GLN A 225 -14.65 -16.40 -1.05
N LEU A 226 -14.78 -15.97 -2.31
CA LEU A 226 -13.75 -15.22 -2.99
C LEU A 226 -13.67 -13.81 -2.39
N ARG A 227 -12.53 -13.47 -1.78
CA ARG A 227 -12.27 -12.11 -1.27
C ARG A 227 -11.06 -11.52 -1.97
N LEU A 228 -11.13 -10.23 -2.24
CA LEU A 228 -10.07 -9.47 -2.89
C LEU A 228 -9.48 -8.45 -1.92
N PHE A 229 -8.17 -8.49 -1.79
CA PHE A 229 -7.39 -7.60 -0.97
C PHE A 229 -6.51 -6.75 -1.86
N LYS A 230 -6.43 -5.46 -1.57
CA LYS A 230 -5.38 -4.61 -2.17
C LYS A 230 -4.06 -4.74 -1.44
N SER A 231 -4.03 -5.27 -0.22
CA SER A 231 -2.78 -5.50 0.51
C SER A 231 -2.19 -6.88 0.20
N SER A 232 -0.87 -6.99 0.35
CA SER A 232 -0.04 -8.16 0.07
C SER A 232 -0.39 -9.40 0.92
N ASP A 233 -1.04 -9.23 2.08
CA ASP A 233 -1.48 -10.34 2.93
C ASP A 233 -2.62 -9.87 3.85
N ASP A 234 -3.77 -10.55 3.82
CA ASP A 234 -4.91 -10.25 4.70
C ASP A 234 -4.60 -10.56 6.16
N ARG A 235 -3.71 -11.54 6.42
CA ARG A 235 -3.32 -11.94 7.77
C ARG A 235 -2.62 -10.83 8.55
N ASN A 236 -2.02 -9.88 7.83
CA ASN A 236 -1.35 -8.74 8.45
C ASN A 236 -2.33 -7.70 8.99
N LEU A 237 -3.61 -7.71 8.59
CA LEU A 237 -4.60 -6.75 9.07
C LEU A 237 -4.99 -6.95 10.53
N ASP A 238 -4.86 -8.18 11.03
CA ASP A 238 -5.13 -8.55 12.42
C ASP A 238 -3.90 -8.32 13.32
N ASP A 239 -2.71 -8.10 12.73
CA ASP A 239 -1.49 -7.76 13.45
C ASP A 239 -1.53 -6.27 13.88
N GLU A 240 -1.50 -6.05 15.19
CA GLU A 240 -1.58 -4.73 15.80
C GLU A 240 -0.44 -3.79 15.37
N ILE A 241 0.77 -4.32 15.20
CA ILE A 241 1.97 -3.53 14.90
C ILE A 241 2.00 -3.15 13.42
N TYR A 242 1.64 -4.08 12.54
CA TYR A 242 1.41 -3.75 11.14
C TYR A 242 0.33 -2.67 11.01
N ARG A 243 -0.77 -2.82 11.76
CA ARG A 243 -1.88 -1.88 11.77
C ARG A 243 -1.44 -0.49 12.19
N GLU A 244 -0.66 -0.39 13.27
CA GLU A 244 -0.14 0.88 13.76
C GLU A 244 0.71 1.61 12.71
N GLY A 245 1.63 0.88 12.05
CA GLY A 245 2.44 1.43 10.96
C GLY A 245 1.59 1.95 9.81
N PHE A 246 0.59 1.16 9.39
CA PHE A 246 -0.34 1.56 8.34
C PHE A 246 -1.14 2.82 8.73
N GLU A 247 -1.68 2.87 9.94
CA GLU A 247 -2.48 3.98 10.44
C GLU A 247 -1.67 5.26 10.58
N LYS A 248 -0.46 5.17 11.16
CA LYS A 248 0.46 6.31 11.28
C LYS A 248 0.72 6.94 9.92
N ARG A 249 1.08 6.14 8.92
CA ARG A 249 1.35 6.66 7.57
C ARG A 249 0.10 7.20 6.89
N SER A 250 -1.04 6.53 7.05
CA SER A 250 -2.32 6.98 6.50
C SER A 250 -2.81 8.29 7.10
N ARG A 251 -2.58 8.51 8.41
CA ARG A 251 -2.86 9.78 9.09
C ARG A 251 -2.00 10.92 8.54
N ASP A 252 -0.70 10.71 8.37
CA ASP A 252 0.20 11.69 7.72
C ASP A 252 -0.31 12.08 6.32
N TYR A 253 -0.76 11.11 5.51
CA TYR A 253 -1.37 11.41 4.22
C TYR A 253 -2.66 12.25 4.32
N LYS A 254 -3.54 11.94 5.28
CA LYS A 254 -4.78 12.74 5.50
C LYS A 254 -4.44 14.18 5.88
N ILE A 255 -3.56 14.37 6.85
CA ILE A 255 -3.16 15.68 7.38
C ILE A 255 -2.55 16.51 6.25
N ARG A 256 -1.57 15.96 5.52
CA ARG A 256 -0.94 16.67 4.38
C ARG A 256 -1.94 17.01 3.29
N SER A 257 -2.82 16.07 2.94
CA SER A 257 -3.83 16.31 1.89
C SER A 257 -4.82 17.41 2.29
N ALA A 258 -5.26 17.40 3.55
CA ALA A 258 -6.14 18.43 4.09
C ALA A 258 -5.46 19.80 4.16
N LEU A 259 -4.20 19.88 4.61
CA LEU A 259 -3.42 21.12 4.63
C LEU A 259 -3.23 21.68 3.23
N ILE A 260 -2.77 20.87 2.28
CA ILE A 260 -2.56 21.30 0.90
C ILE A 260 -3.88 21.77 0.28
N GLY A 261 -4.95 21.01 0.46
CA GLY A 261 -6.29 21.41 0.03
C GLY A 261 -6.71 22.75 0.63
N GLY A 262 -6.57 22.90 1.95
CA GLY A 262 -6.94 24.11 2.68
C GLY A 262 -6.16 25.35 2.30
N PHE A 263 -4.83 25.25 2.12
CA PHE A 263 -4.05 26.41 1.66
C PHE A 263 -4.40 26.80 0.22
N ILE A 264 -4.60 25.83 -0.68
CA ILE A 264 -5.06 26.11 -2.05
C ILE A 264 -6.44 26.78 -2.03
N GLY A 265 -7.37 26.26 -1.24
CA GLY A 265 -8.70 26.83 -1.06
C GLY A 265 -8.66 28.25 -0.52
N TYR A 266 -7.85 28.50 0.51
CA TYR A 266 -7.69 29.82 1.11
C TYR A 266 -7.16 30.86 0.12
N ILE A 267 -6.11 30.52 -0.64
CA ILE A 267 -5.54 31.43 -1.65
C ILE A 267 -6.58 31.74 -2.73
N LEU A 268 -7.22 30.71 -3.29
CA LEU A 268 -8.21 30.90 -4.36
C LEU A 268 -9.45 31.66 -3.88
N GLY A 269 -9.95 31.35 -2.69
CA GLY A 269 -11.07 32.07 -2.08
C GLY A 269 -10.74 33.55 -1.83
N GLY A 270 -9.52 33.85 -1.37
CA GLY A 270 -9.06 35.23 -1.18
C GLY A 270 -8.98 36.00 -2.50
N VAL A 271 -8.42 35.40 -3.54
CA VAL A 271 -8.37 36.01 -4.89
C VAL A 271 -9.77 36.27 -5.43
N THR A 272 -10.70 35.31 -5.30
CA THR A 272 -12.09 35.48 -5.72
C THR A 272 -12.78 36.62 -4.99
N LEU A 273 -12.60 36.75 -3.67
CA LEU A 273 -13.16 37.85 -2.89
C LEU A 273 -12.61 39.21 -3.34
N ILE A 274 -11.30 39.30 -3.62
CA ILE A 274 -10.69 40.54 -4.12
C ILE A 274 -11.26 40.93 -5.49
N VAL A 275 -11.40 39.97 -6.41
CA VAL A 275 -11.97 40.23 -7.74
C VAL A 275 -13.43 40.68 -7.65
N ILE A 276 -14.24 40.06 -6.78
CA ILE A 276 -15.64 40.43 -6.56
C ILE A 276 -15.76 41.83 -5.96
N ASN A 277 -14.87 42.21 -5.03
CA ASN A 277 -14.94 43.51 -4.37
C ASN A 277 -14.40 44.68 -5.22
N ASN A 278 -13.64 44.36 -6.28
CA ASN A 278 -13.05 45.35 -7.19
C ASN A 278 -13.85 45.57 -8.49
N ASN A 279 -14.91 44.79 -8.72
CA ASN A 279 -15.85 44.93 -9.84
C ASN A 279 -17.18 45.51 -9.34
#